data_AF-F3FF92-F1
#
_entry.id   AF-F3FF92-F1
#
_cell.length_a   1.000
_cell.length_b   1.000
_cell.length_c   1.000
_cell.angle_alpha   90.00
_cell.angle_beta   90.00
_cell.angle_gamma   90.00
#
_symmetry.space_group_name_H-M   'P 1'
#
loop_
_entity.id
_entity.type
_entity.pdbx_description
1 polymer ?
#
loop_
_entity_poly.entity_id
_entity_poly.type
_entity_poly.pdbx_seq_one_letter_code
_entity_poly.pdbx_strand_id
1 'polypeptide(L)'
;MKTIRIGSGAGYSGDRIEPAIELAEHGQLDYLVFECLAERTIALAQQSRLADPSAGYDPLLSERMRRVLPFVGKGVDGTRRRLRIITNMGAANPLGAASEIRRIAADLGLTGLKVAALTGDDVLAALLQQPDRSLDNGRSLRSLGDRLISANAYLGAEGIIQALRADADVIVTGRVADPSLFLAPQMFEFGWAEDDWALLGRGTLVGHLLECAGQVSGGYFADPGFKDVPDLDRLGFPLAEIDAAG
;
A
#
# COMPACT_ATOMS: atom_id res chain seq x y z
N MET A 1 -19.55 19.42 4.96
CA MET A 1 -19.51 17.95 5.12
C MET A 1 -18.06 17.53 5.32
N LYS A 2 -17.77 16.46 6.08
CA LYS A 2 -16.40 15.96 6.24
C LYS A 2 -15.93 15.36 4.92
N THR A 3 -14.75 15.74 4.45
CA THR A 3 -14.11 15.17 3.27
C THR A 3 -12.70 14.70 3.62
N ILE A 4 -12.25 13.62 3.00
CA ILE A 4 -10.88 13.11 3.11
C ILE A 4 -10.18 13.18 1.77
N ARG A 5 -8.86 13.35 1.79
CA ARG A 5 -8.01 13.36 0.60
C ARG A 5 -7.02 12.20 0.63
N ILE A 6 -7.08 11.34 -0.38
CA ILE A 6 -6.18 10.19 -0.53
C ILE A 6 -5.38 10.34 -1.83
N GLY A 7 -4.06 10.38 -1.72
CA GLY A 7 -3.15 10.40 -2.86
C GLY A 7 -2.52 9.04 -3.13
N SER A 8 -2.19 8.78 -4.39
CA SER A 8 -1.41 7.61 -4.80
C SER A 8 0.07 7.98 -4.92
N GLY A 9 0.92 7.40 -4.08
CA GLY A 9 2.36 7.64 -4.04
C GLY A 9 3.17 6.69 -4.92
N ALA A 10 2.61 5.56 -5.34
CA ALA A 10 3.17 4.64 -6.31
C ALA A 10 2.11 3.64 -6.75
N GLY A 11 2.23 3.17 -8.00
CA GLY A 11 1.38 2.12 -8.56
C GLY A 11 2.10 0.79 -8.82
N TYR A 12 3.42 0.72 -8.60
CA TYR A 12 4.20 -0.52 -8.65
C TYR A 12 5.57 -0.35 -7.97
N SER A 13 6.25 -1.46 -7.69
CA SER A 13 7.54 -1.48 -6.96
C SER A 13 8.61 -0.54 -7.52
N GLY A 14 8.74 -0.44 -8.85
CA GLY A 14 9.75 0.40 -9.52
C GLY A 14 9.24 1.75 -10.03
N ASP A 15 8.12 2.24 -9.50
CA ASP A 15 7.50 3.50 -9.93
C ASP A 15 8.32 4.73 -9.51
N ARG A 16 8.07 5.85 -10.18
CA ARG A 16 8.68 7.16 -9.91
C ARG A 16 8.44 7.60 -8.46
N ILE A 17 9.36 8.39 -7.93
CA ILE A 17 9.31 8.84 -6.53
C ILE A 17 8.84 10.30 -6.44
N GLU A 18 9.20 11.12 -7.41
CA GLU A 18 8.93 12.56 -7.43
C GLU A 18 7.45 12.92 -7.29
N PRO A 19 6.50 12.25 -7.99
CA PRO A 19 5.09 12.61 -7.87
C PRO A 19 4.52 12.42 -6.45
N ALA A 20 5.04 11.44 -5.69
CA ALA A 20 4.64 11.22 -4.31
C ALA A 20 5.07 12.37 -3.39
N ILE A 21 6.21 13.00 -3.68
CA ILE A 21 6.73 14.15 -2.94
C ILE A 21 5.86 15.36 -3.20
N GLU A 22 5.54 15.63 -4.47
CA GLU A 22 4.64 16.73 -4.85
C GLU A 22 3.25 16.57 -4.20
N LEU A 23 2.72 15.36 -4.17
CA LEU A 23 1.47 15.04 -3.47
C LEU A 23 1.57 15.26 -1.96
N ALA A 24 2.66 14.81 -1.33
CA ALA A 24 2.86 14.98 0.12
C ALA A 24 3.01 16.46 0.52
N GLU A 25 3.64 17.27 -0.33
CA GLU A 25 3.90 18.69 -0.09
C GLU A 25 2.68 19.57 -0.41
N HIS A 26 2.02 19.32 -1.54
CA HIS A 26 1.02 20.23 -2.10
C HIS A 26 -0.41 19.68 -2.11
N GLY A 27 -0.59 18.36 -2.00
CA GLY A 27 -1.90 17.71 -2.12
C GLY A 27 -2.84 17.93 -0.93
N GLN A 28 -2.34 18.44 0.20
CA GLN A 28 -3.07 18.56 1.47
C GLN A 28 -3.79 17.26 1.84
N LEU A 29 -3.04 16.15 1.79
CA LEU A 29 -3.58 14.81 1.93
C LEU A 29 -3.83 14.42 3.39
N ASP A 30 -4.86 13.61 3.62
CA ASP A 30 -5.03 12.85 4.87
C ASP A 30 -4.24 11.54 4.80
N TYR A 31 -4.16 10.94 3.61
CA TYR A 31 -3.49 9.67 3.35
C TYR A 31 -2.67 9.71 2.06
N LEU A 32 -1.45 9.17 2.12
CA LEU A 32 -0.63 8.85 0.95
C LEU A 32 -0.42 7.33 0.89
N VAL A 33 -0.89 6.70 -0.17
CA VAL A 33 -0.87 5.25 -0.32
C VAL A 33 0.19 4.83 -1.32
N PHE A 34 1.02 3.85 -0.96
CA PHE A 34 1.97 3.24 -1.89
C PHE A 34 1.57 1.79 -2.13
N GLU A 35 0.95 1.53 -3.29
CA GLU A 35 0.66 0.20 -3.80
C GLU A 35 1.85 -0.21 -4.68
N CYS A 36 2.65 -1.15 -4.20
CA CYS A 36 3.93 -1.54 -4.79
C CYS A 36 4.05 -3.06 -4.98
N LEU A 37 2.99 -3.83 -4.72
CA LEU A 37 3.06 -5.29 -4.64
C LEU A 37 2.12 -5.93 -5.67
N ALA A 38 2.72 -6.65 -6.60
CA ALA A 38 2.07 -7.62 -7.48
C ALA A 38 2.55 -9.06 -7.18
N GLU A 39 1.97 -10.03 -7.87
CA GLU A 39 2.31 -11.46 -7.73
C GLU A 39 3.78 -11.75 -8.09
N ARG A 40 4.32 -11.04 -9.09
CA ARG A 40 5.74 -11.18 -9.45
C ARG A 40 6.64 -10.67 -8.32
N THR A 41 6.30 -9.52 -7.73
CA THR A 41 7.16 -8.87 -6.73
C THR A 41 7.13 -9.59 -5.39
N ILE A 42 6.00 -10.18 -4.98
CA ILE A 42 5.97 -11.00 -3.75
C ILE A 42 6.86 -12.25 -3.90
N ALA A 43 6.90 -12.87 -5.08
CA ALA A 43 7.81 -14.00 -5.34
C ALA A 43 9.29 -13.59 -5.25
N LEU A 44 9.66 -12.43 -5.80
CA LEU A 44 11.01 -11.87 -5.69
C LEU A 44 11.36 -11.53 -4.24
N ALA A 45 10.42 -10.94 -3.50
CA ALA A 45 10.59 -10.62 -2.10
C ALA A 45 10.79 -11.88 -1.23
N GLN A 46 10.05 -12.95 -1.51
CA GLN A 46 10.25 -14.24 -0.83
C GLN A 46 11.62 -14.85 -1.14
N GLN A 47 12.08 -14.80 -2.40
CA GLN A 47 13.43 -15.23 -2.75
C GLN A 47 14.49 -14.42 -2.01
N SER A 48 14.32 -13.10 -1.93
CA SER A 48 15.21 -12.22 -1.18
C SER A 48 15.24 -12.58 0.31
N ARG A 49 14.08 -12.83 0.92
CA ARG A 49 13.95 -13.22 2.33
C ARG A 49 14.57 -14.58 2.63
N LEU A 50 14.49 -15.53 1.69
CA LEU A 50 15.13 -16.84 1.81
C LEU A 50 16.66 -16.74 1.81
N ALA A 51 17.21 -15.82 1.02
CA ALA A 51 18.65 -15.56 1.00
C ALA A 51 19.13 -14.76 2.22
N ASP A 52 18.32 -13.79 2.67
CA ASP A 52 18.58 -12.95 3.84
C ASP A 52 17.28 -12.73 4.63
N PRO A 53 17.14 -13.29 5.84
CA PRO A 53 15.94 -13.14 6.67
C PRO A 53 15.58 -11.69 7.04
N SER A 54 16.54 -10.76 6.95
CA SER A 54 16.31 -9.33 7.19
C SER A 54 15.75 -8.57 5.97
N ALA A 55 15.85 -9.17 4.78
CA ALA A 55 15.35 -8.63 3.53
C ALA A 55 13.89 -9.05 3.24
N GLY A 56 13.42 -8.87 2.01
CA GLY A 56 12.09 -9.30 1.57
C GLY A 56 10.97 -8.25 1.70
N TYR A 57 11.31 -6.99 1.99
CA TYR A 57 10.43 -5.84 1.74
C TYR A 57 10.84 -5.14 0.43
N ASP A 58 10.02 -4.20 -0.04
CA ASP A 58 10.23 -3.50 -1.31
C ASP A 58 11.61 -2.80 -1.37
N PRO A 59 12.37 -2.96 -2.47
CA PRO A 59 13.72 -2.42 -2.57
C PRO A 59 13.79 -0.89 -2.56
N LEU A 60 12.71 -0.19 -2.94
CA LEU A 60 12.63 1.27 -2.92
C LEU A 60 11.96 1.82 -1.65
N LEU A 61 11.60 0.96 -0.68
CA LEU A 61 11.01 1.39 0.60
C LEU A 61 11.85 2.49 1.25
N SER A 62 13.16 2.25 1.40
CA SER A 62 14.03 3.19 2.12
C SER A 62 14.16 4.53 1.40
N GLU A 63 14.21 4.51 0.07
CA GLU A 63 14.30 5.74 -0.72
C GLU A 63 13.00 6.53 -0.63
N ARG A 64 11.84 5.89 -0.86
CA ARG A 64 10.52 6.53 -0.74
C ARG A 64 10.32 7.13 0.64
N MET A 65 10.56 6.35 1.70
CA MET A 65 10.35 6.80 3.08
C MET A 65 11.24 7.99 3.46
N ARG A 66 12.52 8.00 3.04
CA ARG A 66 13.39 9.17 3.27
C ARG A 66 12.82 10.47 2.69
N ARG A 67 12.12 10.38 1.56
CA ARG A 67 11.57 11.54 0.86
C ARG A 67 10.21 11.96 1.40
N VAL A 68 9.38 11.03 1.86
CA VAL A 68 7.99 11.36 2.27
C VAL A 68 7.75 11.44 3.78
N LEU A 69 8.55 10.78 4.61
CA LEU A 69 8.40 10.84 6.08
C LEU A 69 8.47 12.26 6.67
N PRO A 70 9.26 13.21 6.14
CA PRO A 70 9.24 14.60 6.63
C PRO A 70 7.86 15.26 6.55
N PHE A 71 6.97 14.77 5.67
CA PHE A 71 5.61 15.28 5.53
C PHE A 71 4.59 14.54 6.39
N VAL A 72 4.94 13.46 7.06
CA VAL A 72 4.00 12.69 7.89
C VAL A 72 3.67 13.42 9.20
N GLY A 73 2.46 13.20 9.73
CA GLY A 73 1.98 13.85 10.95
C GLY A 73 1.33 15.21 10.70
N LYS A 74 1.11 15.99 11.77
CA LYS A 74 0.49 17.32 11.70
C LYS A 74 1.51 18.39 11.28
N GLY A 75 1.03 19.51 10.72
CA GLY A 75 1.84 20.72 10.52
C GLY A 75 2.42 21.24 11.80
N VAL A 76 3.62 21.81 11.72
CA VAL A 76 4.24 22.56 12.82
C VAL A 76 3.35 23.74 13.24
N ASP A 77 2.55 24.27 12.31
CA ASP A 77 1.59 25.37 12.46
C ASP A 77 0.13 24.91 12.58
N GLY A 78 -0.14 23.61 12.49
CA GLY A 78 -1.50 23.04 12.50
C GLY A 78 -2.37 23.36 11.27
N THR A 79 -1.81 23.98 10.21
CA THR A 79 -2.58 24.40 9.03
C THR A 79 -2.78 23.29 8.02
N ARG A 80 -1.85 22.33 7.95
CA ARG A 80 -1.96 21.14 7.09
C ARG A 80 -2.70 19.99 7.78
N ARG A 81 -3.39 19.19 6.96
CA ARG A 81 -4.00 17.92 7.36
C ARG A 81 -2.94 17.00 7.96
N ARG A 82 -3.35 16.09 8.87
CA ARG A 82 -2.44 15.07 9.37
C ARG A 82 -2.24 14.04 8.28
N LEU A 83 -1.06 14.00 7.68
CA LEU A 83 -0.74 13.00 6.68
C LEU A 83 -0.37 11.68 7.35
N ARG A 84 -0.97 10.57 6.89
CA ARG A 84 -0.59 9.20 7.21
C ARG A 84 -0.17 8.45 5.95
N ILE A 85 0.65 7.41 6.11
CA ILE A 85 1.09 6.54 5.02
C ILE A 85 0.49 5.14 5.18
N ILE A 86 0.00 4.56 4.09
CA ILE A 86 -0.42 3.16 4.02
C ILE A 86 0.30 2.49 2.86
N THR A 87 0.89 1.32 3.05
CA THR A 87 1.64 0.65 1.98
C THR A 87 1.67 -0.87 2.12
N ASN A 88 1.76 -1.58 1.00
CA ASN A 88 2.06 -3.02 0.92
C ASN A 88 3.54 -3.31 0.57
N MET A 89 4.41 -2.31 0.66
CA MET A 89 5.87 -2.47 0.52
C MET A 89 6.50 -3.38 1.58
N GLY A 90 5.75 -3.84 2.59
CA GLY A 90 6.20 -4.88 3.50
C GLY A 90 6.43 -6.21 2.77
N ALA A 91 5.71 -6.46 1.67
CA ALA A 91 5.88 -7.63 0.80
C ALA A 91 6.00 -8.94 1.61
N ALA A 92 7.14 -9.61 1.56
CA ALA A 92 7.39 -10.84 2.32
C ALA A 92 7.89 -10.60 3.75
N ASN A 93 8.25 -9.37 4.13
CA ASN A 93 8.76 -9.02 5.46
C ASN A 93 8.21 -7.68 6.00
N PRO A 94 6.91 -7.62 6.37
CA PRO A 94 6.32 -6.40 6.93
C PRO A 94 6.99 -5.90 8.23
N LEU A 95 7.51 -6.82 9.05
CA LEU A 95 8.22 -6.49 10.29
C LEU A 95 9.59 -5.85 10.02
N GLY A 96 10.33 -6.38 9.04
CA GLY A 96 11.57 -5.79 8.56
C GLY A 96 11.34 -4.40 7.98
N ALA A 97 10.31 -4.24 7.16
CA ALA A 97 9.92 -2.94 6.61
C ALA A 97 9.59 -1.91 7.71
N ALA A 98 8.81 -2.30 8.72
CA ALA A 98 8.51 -1.41 9.84
C ALA A 98 9.77 -1.00 10.64
N SER A 99 10.71 -1.94 10.80
CA SER A 99 11.99 -1.65 11.47
C SER A 99 12.83 -0.67 10.65
N GLU A 100 12.88 -0.82 9.34
CA GLU A 100 13.59 0.10 8.44
C GLU A 100 12.95 1.50 8.41
N ILE A 101 11.61 1.59 8.37
CA ILE A 101 10.89 2.86 8.47
C ILE A 101 11.25 3.58 9.78
N ARG A 102 11.28 2.85 10.90
CA ARG A 102 11.68 3.43 12.21
C ARG A 102 13.13 3.90 12.22
N ARG A 103 14.04 3.14 11.59
CA ARG A 103 15.45 3.53 11.45
C ARG A 103 15.59 4.83 10.66
N ILE A 104 14.88 4.95 9.53
CA ILE A 104 14.87 6.16 8.71
C ILE A 104 14.27 7.35 9.48
N ALA A 105 13.17 7.13 10.20
CA ALA A 105 12.58 8.18 11.03
C ALA A 105 13.58 8.71 12.07
N ALA A 106 14.34 7.81 12.72
CA ALA A 106 15.39 8.20 13.65
C ALA A 106 16.54 8.97 12.97
N ASP A 107 17.00 8.52 11.78
CA ASP A 107 18.01 9.24 10.99
C ASP A 107 17.57 10.66 10.62
N LEU A 108 16.27 10.85 10.36
CA LEU A 108 15.67 12.15 10.04
C LEU A 108 15.34 13.01 11.28
N GLY A 109 15.61 12.50 12.50
CA GLY A 109 15.27 13.19 13.75
C GLY A 109 13.77 13.25 14.05
N LEU A 110 12.95 12.44 13.36
CA LEU A 110 11.51 12.36 13.57
C LEU A 110 11.22 11.51 14.81
N THR A 111 10.75 12.15 15.88
CA THR A 111 10.42 11.48 17.14
C THR A 111 8.91 11.26 17.25
N GLY A 112 8.50 10.16 17.91
CA GLY A 112 7.09 9.87 18.18
C GLY A 112 6.29 9.26 17.03
N LEU A 113 6.93 8.99 15.87
CA LEU A 113 6.28 8.33 14.72
C LEU A 113 5.83 6.91 15.10
N LYS A 114 4.52 6.63 14.96
CA LYS A 114 3.95 5.31 15.20
C LYS A 114 3.90 4.51 13.90
N VAL A 115 4.64 3.41 13.86
CA VAL A 115 4.70 2.50 12.71
C VAL A 115 4.03 1.17 13.07
N ALA A 116 3.04 0.75 12.29
CA ALA A 116 2.34 -0.52 12.44
C ALA A 116 2.67 -1.45 11.27
N ALA A 117 2.94 -2.71 11.58
CA ALA A 117 3.11 -3.77 10.60
C ALA A 117 1.92 -4.73 10.65
N LEU A 118 1.28 -4.98 9.50
CA LEU A 118 0.31 -6.06 9.37
C LEU A 118 1.02 -7.36 8.99
N THR A 119 0.60 -8.45 9.62
CA THR A 119 1.08 -9.81 9.36
C THR A 119 -0.13 -10.75 9.26
N GLY A 120 0.10 -11.99 8.82
CA GLY A 120 -0.95 -13.01 8.70
C GLY A 120 -1.36 -13.33 7.27
N ASP A 121 -0.78 -12.64 6.28
CA ASP A 121 -0.94 -12.97 4.87
C ASP A 121 -0.15 -14.24 4.51
N ASP A 122 1.04 -14.46 5.09
CA ASP A 122 1.79 -15.71 4.92
C ASP A 122 1.08 -16.89 5.62
N VAL A 123 0.46 -17.74 4.81
CA VAL A 123 -0.31 -18.91 5.24
C VAL A 123 0.39 -20.23 4.88
N LEU A 124 1.66 -20.18 4.46
CA LEU A 124 2.40 -21.36 4.02
C LEU A 124 2.41 -22.46 5.09
N ALA A 125 2.74 -22.10 6.34
CA ALA A 125 2.79 -23.06 7.44
C ALA A 125 1.44 -23.75 7.70
N ALA A 126 0.33 -23.01 7.58
CA ALA A 126 -1.01 -23.55 7.74
C ALA A 126 -1.40 -24.49 6.58
N LEU A 127 -1.06 -24.13 5.35
CA LEU A 127 -1.33 -24.96 4.17
C LEU A 127 -0.49 -26.24 4.14
N LEU A 128 0.74 -26.21 4.65
CA LEU A 128 1.57 -27.43 4.76
C LEU A 128 0.96 -28.49 5.69
N GLN A 129 0.04 -28.11 6.59
CA GLN A 129 -0.75 -29.06 7.38
C GLN A 129 -1.91 -29.69 6.60
N GLN A 130 -2.17 -29.24 5.37
CA GLN A 130 -3.23 -29.72 4.47
C GLN A 130 -2.65 -30.14 3.11
N PRO A 131 -1.68 -31.09 3.07
CA PRO A 131 -0.94 -31.43 1.86
C PRO A 131 -1.81 -31.98 0.71
N ASP A 132 -2.96 -32.56 1.04
CA ASP A 132 -3.86 -33.17 0.05
C ASP A 132 -4.93 -32.17 -0.45
N ARG A 133 -4.85 -30.90 -0.02
CA ARG A 133 -5.71 -29.82 -0.53
C ARG A 133 -5.57 -29.71 -2.04
N SER A 134 -6.70 -29.73 -2.73
CA SER A 134 -6.76 -29.54 -4.18
C SER A 134 -6.53 -28.07 -4.53
N LEU A 135 -5.74 -27.86 -5.57
CA LEU A 135 -5.48 -26.56 -6.20
C LEU A 135 -6.39 -26.42 -7.43
N ASP A 136 -6.58 -25.20 -7.91
CA ASP A 136 -7.47 -24.89 -9.05
C ASP A 136 -7.01 -25.53 -10.37
N ASN A 137 -5.78 -26.04 -10.43
CA ASN A 137 -5.23 -26.79 -11.56
C ASN A 137 -5.43 -28.32 -11.45
N GLY A 138 -6.27 -28.78 -10.51
CA GLY A 138 -6.58 -30.19 -10.29
C GLY A 138 -5.48 -30.99 -9.58
N ARG A 139 -4.35 -30.35 -9.24
CA ARG A 139 -3.25 -31.00 -8.50
C ARG A 139 -3.44 -30.82 -6.99
N SER A 140 -2.79 -31.65 -6.18
CA SER A 140 -2.68 -31.40 -4.74
C SER A 140 -1.51 -30.47 -4.41
N LEU A 141 -1.59 -29.80 -3.27
CA LEU A 141 -0.49 -29.01 -2.71
C LEU A 141 0.80 -29.84 -2.59
N ARG A 142 0.68 -31.08 -2.10
CA ARG A 142 1.78 -32.05 -2.00
C ARG A 142 2.53 -32.24 -3.32
N SER A 143 1.82 -32.22 -4.45
CA SER A 143 2.43 -32.41 -5.77
C SER A 143 3.39 -31.28 -6.18
N LEU A 144 3.37 -30.14 -5.48
CA LEU A 144 4.30 -29.04 -5.71
C LEU A 144 5.69 -29.37 -5.14
N GLY A 145 5.77 -30.11 -4.04
CA GLY A 145 7.03 -30.45 -3.37
C GLY A 145 7.86 -29.20 -3.07
N ASP A 146 9.17 -29.29 -3.34
CA ASP A 146 10.13 -28.20 -3.10
C ASP A 146 9.94 -26.97 -4.00
N ARG A 147 9.00 -27.03 -4.97
CA ARG A 147 8.65 -25.88 -5.81
C ARG A 147 7.68 -24.91 -5.11
N LEU A 148 7.09 -25.31 -3.98
CA LEU A 148 6.24 -24.43 -3.18
C LEU A 148 7.12 -23.50 -2.34
N ILE A 149 7.24 -22.25 -2.78
CA ILE A 149 8.09 -21.24 -2.15
C ILE A 149 7.33 -20.42 -1.11
N SER A 150 6.10 -20.04 -1.41
CA SER A 150 5.25 -19.24 -0.52
C SER A 150 3.78 -19.54 -0.78
N ALA A 151 2.94 -19.15 0.19
CA ALA A 151 1.50 -19.07 0.00
C ALA A 151 0.96 -17.88 0.78
N ASN A 152 0.32 -16.95 0.08
CA ASN A 152 -0.14 -15.71 0.66
C ASN A 152 -1.66 -15.57 0.48
N ALA A 153 -2.37 -15.26 1.56
CA ALA A 153 -3.75 -14.84 1.53
C ALA A 153 -3.82 -13.34 1.22
N TYR A 154 -4.85 -12.95 0.47
CA TYR A 154 -5.14 -11.54 0.24
C TYR A 154 -5.99 -11.06 1.42
N LEU A 155 -5.38 -10.34 2.34
CA LEU A 155 -6.10 -9.75 3.47
C LEU A 155 -6.94 -8.54 3.01
N GLY A 156 -8.00 -8.24 3.77
CA GLY A 156 -8.87 -7.08 3.53
C GLY A 156 -8.41 -5.82 4.27
N ALA A 157 -9.34 -4.88 4.45
CA ALA A 157 -9.12 -3.58 5.08
C ALA A 157 -9.03 -3.65 6.62
N GLU A 158 -9.47 -4.74 7.24
CA GLU A 158 -9.72 -4.85 8.68
C GLU A 158 -8.47 -4.58 9.51
N GLY A 159 -7.34 -5.19 9.13
CA GLY A 159 -6.08 -4.99 9.83
C GLY A 159 -5.56 -3.54 9.71
N ILE A 160 -5.78 -2.90 8.56
CA ILE A 160 -5.36 -1.50 8.33
C ILE A 160 -6.21 -0.58 9.21
N ILE A 161 -7.52 -0.84 9.31
CA ILE A 161 -8.43 -0.12 10.21
C ILE A 161 -8.01 -0.30 11.67
N GLN A 162 -7.60 -1.50 12.10
CA GLN A 162 -7.07 -1.73 13.45
C GLN A 162 -5.81 -0.89 13.71
N ALA A 163 -4.88 -0.81 12.75
CA ALA A 163 -3.70 0.02 12.86
C ALA A 163 -4.04 1.53 12.92
N LEU A 164 -5.05 1.98 12.15
CA LEU A 164 -5.57 3.35 12.22
C LEU A 164 -6.22 3.66 13.58
N ARG A 165 -6.98 2.71 14.16
CA ARG A 165 -7.54 2.82 15.52
C ARG A 165 -6.45 2.87 16.59
N ALA A 166 -5.31 2.22 16.36
CA ALA A 166 -4.10 2.33 17.19
C ALA A 166 -3.32 3.63 16.93
N ASP A 167 -3.85 4.53 16.12
CA ASP A 167 -3.31 5.86 15.81
C ASP A 167 -1.95 5.80 15.09
N ALA A 168 -1.73 4.78 14.26
CA ALA A 168 -0.52 4.66 13.44
C ALA A 168 -0.37 5.82 12.45
N ASP A 169 0.86 6.30 12.28
CA ASP A 169 1.23 7.30 11.28
C ASP A 169 1.66 6.65 9.96
N VAL A 170 2.29 5.47 10.07
CA VAL A 170 2.70 4.65 8.92
C VAL A 170 2.23 3.22 9.14
N ILE A 171 1.48 2.70 8.17
CA ILE A 171 0.98 1.33 8.16
C ILE A 171 1.64 0.60 7.01
N VAL A 172 2.40 -0.44 7.31
CA VAL A 172 3.05 -1.30 6.33
C VAL A 172 2.46 -2.71 6.39
N THR A 173 2.12 -3.25 5.25
CA THR A 173 1.42 -4.53 5.09
C THR A 173 2.21 -5.47 4.19
N GLY A 174 1.90 -6.77 4.28
CA GLY A 174 2.29 -7.77 3.28
C GLY A 174 1.27 -7.80 2.14
N ARG A 175 0.75 -8.98 1.78
CA ARG A 175 -0.34 -9.07 0.80
C ARG A 175 -1.69 -8.66 1.41
N VAL A 176 -2.26 -7.61 0.84
CA VAL A 176 -3.67 -7.24 0.97
C VAL A 176 -4.28 -7.23 -0.44
N ALA A 177 -5.61 -7.24 -0.55
CA ALA A 177 -6.24 -6.84 -1.81
C ALA A 177 -5.92 -5.36 -2.08
N ASP A 178 -5.36 -5.08 -3.25
CA ASP A 178 -4.83 -3.76 -3.65
C ASP A 178 -5.76 -2.57 -3.30
N PRO A 179 -7.06 -2.58 -3.63
CA PRO A 179 -7.95 -1.46 -3.29
C PRO A 179 -8.21 -1.31 -1.79
N SER A 180 -7.92 -2.33 -0.97
CA SER A 180 -8.10 -2.28 0.49
C SER A 180 -7.21 -1.23 1.15
N LEU A 181 -6.05 -0.93 0.55
CA LEU A 181 -5.16 0.14 1.01
C LEU A 181 -5.86 1.51 1.00
N PHE A 182 -6.76 1.71 0.02
CA PHE A 182 -7.52 2.94 -0.18
C PHE A 182 -8.92 2.89 0.46
N LEU A 183 -9.53 1.71 0.54
CA LEU A 183 -10.84 1.51 1.19
C LEU A 183 -10.75 1.67 2.71
N ALA A 184 -9.70 1.13 3.34
CA ALA A 184 -9.52 1.18 4.80
C ALA A 184 -9.62 2.59 5.41
N PRO A 185 -8.93 3.64 4.89
CA PRO A 185 -9.07 4.99 5.41
C PRO A 185 -10.48 5.58 5.22
N GLN A 186 -11.19 5.22 4.14
CA GLN A 186 -12.59 5.63 3.93
C GLN A 186 -13.50 5.04 5.01
N MET A 187 -13.40 3.72 5.22
CA MET A 187 -14.16 3.03 6.27
C MET A 187 -13.84 3.58 7.66
N PHE A 188 -12.56 3.83 7.95
CA PHE A 188 -12.13 4.36 9.24
C PHE A 188 -12.63 5.78 9.49
N GLU A 189 -12.48 6.69 8.53
CA GLU A 189 -12.81 8.10 8.71
C GLU A 189 -14.32 8.37 8.72
N PHE A 190 -15.10 7.59 7.98
CA PHE A 190 -16.56 7.74 7.92
C PHE A 190 -17.33 6.78 8.81
N GLY A 191 -16.66 5.80 9.41
CA GLY A 191 -17.30 4.80 10.27
C GLY A 191 -18.28 3.91 9.51
N TRP A 192 -18.00 3.63 8.24
CA TRP A 192 -18.84 2.74 7.43
C TRP A 192 -18.89 1.34 8.04
N ALA A 193 -20.07 0.72 7.97
CA ALA A 193 -20.25 -0.64 8.43
C ALA A 193 -19.55 -1.64 7.49
N GLU A 194 -19.06 -2.73 8.05
CA GLU A 194 -18.33 -3.78 7.31
C GLU A 194 -19.24 -4.58 6.36
N ASP A 195 -20.56 -4.38 6.43
CA ASP A 195 -21.59 -4.99 5.61
C ASP A 195 -22.41 -3.98 4.78
N ASP A 196 -22.00 -2.70 4.73
CA ASP A 196 -22.61 -1.72 3.82
C ASP A 196 -22.03 -1.87 2.40
N TRP A 197 -22.48 -2.91 1.70
CA TRP A 197 -21.95 -3.28 0.39
C TRP A 197 -22.02 -2.17 -0.66
N ALA A 198 -22.96 -1.23 -0.52
CA ALA A 198 -23.07 -0.10 -1.44
C ALA A 198 -21.93 0.90 -1.25
N LEU A 199 -21.65 1.28 0.00
CA LEU A 199 -20.52 2.17 0.31
C LEU A 199 -19.18 1.47 0.10
N LEU A 200 -19.06 0.21 0.51
CA LEU A 200 -17.85 -0.57 0.26
C LEU A 200 -17.56 -0.70 -1.23
N GLY A 201 -18.59 -0.96 -2.07
CA GLY A 201 -18.43 -1.01 -3.52
C GLY A 201 -17.94 0.32 -4.12
N ARG A 202 -18.47 1.46 -3.65
CA ARG A 202 -18.01 2.80 -4.08
C ARG A 202 -16.57 3.05 -3.66
N GLY A 203 -16.24 2.78 -2.40
CA GLY A 203 -14.89 2.99 -1.89
C GLY A 203 -13.86 2.07 -2.55
N THR A 204 -14.24 0.84 -2.88
CA THR A 204 -13.42 -0.09 -3.68
C THR A 204 -13.20 0.45 -5.09
N LEU A 205 -14.22 1.03 -5.74
CA LEU A 205 -14.06 1.67 -7.05
C LEU A 205 -13.07 2.84 -6.97
N VAL A 206 -13.15 3.68 -5.94
CA VAL A 206 -12.16 4.74 -5.70
C VAL A 206 -10.76 4.15 -5.53
N GLY A 207 -10.63 3.05 -4.79
CA GLY A 207 -9.36 2.32 -4.65
C GLY A 207 -8.79 1.84 -5.98
N HIS A 208 -9.62 1.22 -6.82
CA HIS A 208 -9.21 0.76 -8.16
C HIS A 208 -8.81 1.88 -9.11
N LEU A 209 -9.37 3.09 -8.95
CA LEU A 209 -8.95 4.25 -9.72
C LEU A 209 -7.62 4.84 -9.24
N LEU A 210 -7.30 4.70 -7.95
CA LEU A 210 -6.08 5.27 -7.36
C LEU A 210 -4.89 4.29 -7.37
N GLU A 211 -5.15 2.98 -7.30
CA GLU A 211 -4.12 1.97 -7.52
C GLU A 211 -3.55 2.08 -8.94
N CYS A 212 -2.34 1.59 -9.17
CA CYS A 212 -1.58 1.84 -10.40
C CYS A 212 -1.27 3.33 -10.73
N ALA A 213 -1.56 4.26 -9.81
CA ALA A 213 -1.15 5.66 -9.81
C ALA A 213 -1.35 6.39 -11.16
N GLY A 214 -0.29 6.55 -11.95
CA GLY A 214 -0.28 7.36 -13.17
C GLY A 214 -1.29 6.96 -14.25
N GLN A 215 -1.93 5.79 -14.16
CA GLN A 215 -2.87 5.32 -15.18
C GLN A 215 -4.04 6.29 -15.42
N VAL A 216 -4.71 6.73 -14.35
CA VAL A 216 -5.89 7.60 -14.44
C VAL A 216 -5.55 9.08 -14.67
N SER A 217 -4.29 9.48 -14.48
CA SER A 217 -3.82 10.86 -14.73
C SER A 217 -3.25 11.07 -16.13
N GLY A 218 -3.31 10.06 -17.01
CA GLY A 218 -2.93 10.17 -18.42
C GLY A 218 -1.96 9.07 -18.90
N GLY A 219 -1.33 8.32 -17.99
CA GLY A 219 -0.34 7.30 -18.32
C GLY A 219 -0.88 6.14 -19.16
N TYR A 220 -2.17 5.81 -19.03
CA TYR A 220 -2.82 4.77 -19.83
C TYR A 220 -3.64 5.32 -21.01
N PHE A 221 -3.71 6.65 -21.16
CA PHE A 221 -4.47 7.32 -22.21
C PHE A 221 -3.61 7.70 -23.42
N ALA A 222 -2.31 7.90 -23.22
CA ALA A 222 -1.37 8.28 -24.27
C ALA A 222 -1.19 7.16 -25.31
N ASP A 223 -1.42 7.48 -26.57
CA ASP A 223 -1.19 6.62 -27.73
C ASP A 223 -0.52 7.46 -28.83
N PRO A 224 0.83 7.52 -28.86
CA PRO A 224 1.55 8.44 -29.73
C PRO A 224 1.11 8.36 -31.20
N GLY A 225 0.72 9.51 -31.78
CA GLY A 225 0.20 9.61 -33.14
C GLY A 225 -1.32 9.42 -33.28
N PHE A 226 -2.02 8.92 -32.26
CA PHE A 226 -3.49 8.88 -32.19
C PHE A 226 -4.03 9.80 -31.09
N LYS A 227 -3.37 9.81 -29.93
CA LYS A 227 -3.68 10.61 -28.74
C LYS A 227 -2.40 11.00 -28.03
N ASP A 228 -1.82 12.11 -28.47
CA ASP A 228 -0.65 12.69 -27.83
C ASP A 228 -1.04 13.39 -26.52
N VAL A 229 -0.35 13.07 -25.44
CA VAL A 229 -0.50 13.73 -24.13
C VAL A 229 0.73 14.60 -23.90
N PRO A 230 0.58 15.92 -23.68
CA PRO A 230 1.72 16.80 -23.45
C PRO A 230 2.41 16.47 -22.12
N ASP A 231 3.73 16.69 -22.06
CA ASP A 231 4.55 16.58 -20.86
C ASP A 231 4.41 15.24 -20.10
N LEU A 232 4.31 14.12 -20.83
CA LEU A 232 4.12 12.79 -20.24
C LEU A 232 5.32 12.35 -19.36
N ASP A 233 6.51 12.91 -19.62
CA ASP A 233 7.69 12.78 -18.75
C ASP A 233 7.48 13.43 -17.37
N ARG A 234 6.52 14.33 -17.23
CA ARG A 234 6.11 14.98 -15.97
C ARG A 234 4.70 14.59 -15.50
N LEU A 235 4.25 13.38 -15.83
CA LEU A 235 2.99 12.80 -15.36
C LEU A 235 2.91 12.78 -13.82
N GLY A 236 1.92 13.48 -13.26
CA GLY A 236 1.62 13.45 -11.83
C GLY A 236 0.80 12.23 -11.43
N PHE A 237 0.80 11.88 -10.14
CA PHE A 237 -0.06 10.83 -9.60
C PHE A 237 -1.40 11.39 -9.08
N PRO A 238 -2.47 10.59 -9.10
CA PRO A 238 -3.81 11.06 -8.75
C PRO A 238 -3.99 11.25 -7.23
N LEU A 239 -4.97 12.08 -6.89
CA LEU A 239 -5.61 12.10 -5.57
C LEU A 239 -7.13 12.08 -5.75
N ALA A 240 -7.83 11.53 -4.76
CA ALA A 240 -9.28 11.59 -4.65
C ALA A 240 -9.70 12.45 -3.45
N GLU A 241 -10.74 13.26 -3.65
CA GLU A 241 -11.50 13.90 -2.57
C GLU A 241 -12.80 13.13 -2.36
N ILE A 242 -12.99 12.58 -1.18
CA ILE A 242 -14.07 11.62 -0.90
C ILE A 242 -14.89 12.17 0.26
N ASP A 243 -16.21 12.08 0.17
CA ASP A 243 -17.14 12.41 1.26
C ASP A 243 -17.77 11.14 1.86
N ALA A 244 -18.66 11.30 2.83
CA ALA A 244 -19.26 10.17 3.55
C ALA A 244 -20.16 9.27 2.67
N ALA A 245 -20.53 9.68 1.46
CA ALA A 245 -21.34 8.89 0.52
C ALA A 245 -20.51 8.02 -0.44
N GLY A 246 -19.18 8.18 -0.42
CA GLY A 246 -18.22 7.41 -1.23
C GLY A 246 -18.01 7.94 -2.63
#